data_AF-A0A6N7HU36-F1
#
_entry.id   AF-A0A6N7HU36-F1
#
_cell.length_a   1.000
_cell.length_b   1.000
_cell.length_c   1.000
_cell.angle_alpha   90.00
_cell.angle_beta   90.00
_cell.angle_gamma   90.00
#
_symmetry.space_group_name_H-M   'P 1'
#
loop_
_entity.id
_entity.type
_entity.pdbx_description
1 polymer ?
#
loop_
_entity_poly.entity_id
_entity_poly.type
_entity_poly.pdbx_seq_one_letter_code
_entity_poly.pdbx_strand_id
1 'polypeptide(L)'
;MNPVIDVHLFAEHAARALRADVRAGLGSPPKSLPPKWLYDARGSELFEEITALPEYYPTRAEREILRARVDSIAAITGARTLVELGSGSSEKTRLLLDALRRHGTLETFVPFDVSESALREAASALTGDYPDIAVHGVVGDFTEHLALLPAAPARMVVFLGGTIGNLYPDERAKFLRSVRETLRPGEWLLLGTDLVKDPGTLRRAYDDEQGVTAEFNRNVLRVLNRELGADFDVASFAHVARWNGADEWIEMRLRAGRASEVWIPAIDLRVELAEGEDILTEISAKFRRERVSAELADAGFDLLHWWTDEADRFALSVSRAAS
;
A
#
# COMPACT_ATOMS: atom_id res chain seq x y z
N MET A 1 -12.69 -15.16 20.14
CA MET A 1 -13.87 -14.27 20.02
C MET A 1 -14.16 -14.11 18.54
N ASN A 2 -15.41 -13.96 18.08
CA ASN A 2 -15.65 -13.74 16.64
C ASN A 2 -15.13 -12.35 16.24
N PRO A 3 -14.47 -12.21 15.07
CA PRO A 3 -14.01 -10.91 14.61
C PRO A 3 -15.20 -9.99 14.32
N VAL A 4 -15.08 -8.72 14.69
CA VAL A 4 -16.00 -7.66 14.26
C VAL A 4 -15.46 -7.06 12.97
N ILE A 5 -16.31 -6.82 11.97
CA ILE A 5 -15.90 -6.23 10.70
C ILE A 5 -16.88 -5.12 10.32
N ASP A 6 -16.36 -3.90 10.24
CA ASP A 6 -17.09 -2.74 9.71
C ASP A 6 -16.79 -2.58 8.22
N VAL A 7 -17.82 -2.39 7.40
CA VAL A 7 -17.68 -2.23 5.95
C VAL A 7 -18.14 -0.84 5.53
N HIS A 8 -17.20 -0.02 5.04
CA HIS A 8 -17.47 1.34 4.59
C HIS A 8 -17.36 1.51 3.07
N LEU A 9 -16.71 0.56 2.38
CA LEU A 9 -16.71 0.46 0.92
C LEU A 9 -17.86 -0.43 0.45
N PHE A 10 -19.03 0.15 0.21
CA PHE A 10 -20.10 -0.58 -0.46
C PHE A 10 -19.79 -0.76 -1.95
N ALA A 11 -20.25 -1.86 -2.57
CA ALA A 11 -20.01 -2.14 -3.99
C ALA A 11 -20.40 -0.97 -4.92
N GLU A 12 -21.47 -0.25 -4.59
CA GLU A 12 -21.89 0.95 -5.32
C GLU A 12 -20.88 2.11 -5.23
N HIS A 13 -20.22 2.26 -4.07
CA HIS A 13 -19.18 3.27 -3.86
C HIS A 13 -17.92 2.91 -4.65
N ALA A 14 -17.49 1.65 -4.61
CA ALA A 14 -16.34 1.17 -5.39
C ALA A 14 -16.59 1.32 -6.89
N ALA A 15 -17.75 0.92 -7.39
CA ALA A 15 -18.10 1.07 -8.80
C ALA A 15 -18.20 2.55 -9.22
N ARG A 16 -18.69 3.44 -8.35
CA ARG A 16 -18.71 4.89 -8.61
C ARG A 16 -17.30 5.48 -8.64
N ALA A 17 -16.44 5.09 -7.70
CA ALA A 17 -15.06 5.53 -7.64
C ALA A 17 -14.27 5.08 -8.87
N LEU A 18 -14.39 3.80 -9.27
CA LEU A 18 -13.74 3.28 -10.48
C LEU A 18 -14.15 4.08 -11.73
N ARG A 19 -15.44 4.34 -11.91
CA ARG A 19 -15.94 5.14 -13.04
C ARG A 19 -15.37 6.56 -13.03
N ALA A 20 -15.30 7.20 -11.86
CA ALA A 20 -14.77 8.55 -11.72
C ALA A 20 -13.27 8.60 -12.03
N ASP A 21 -12.50 7.67 -11.46
CA ASP A 21 -11.06 7.56 -11.63
C ASP A 21 -10.69 7.26 -13.09
N VAL A 22 -11.38 6.31 -13.73
CA VAL A 22 -11.13 5.96 -15.15
C VAL A 22 -11.49 7.13 -16.07
N ARG A 23 -12.59 7.84 -15.80
CA ARG A 23 -12.95 9.03 -16.59
C ARG A 23 -11.90 10.13 -16.44
N ALA A 24 -11.46 10.42 -15.21
CA ALA A 24 -10.47 11.46 -14.95
C ALA A 24 -9.11 11.09 -15.54
N GLY A 25 -8.68 9.84 -15.37
CA GLY A 25 -7.36 9.37 -15.75
C GLY A 25 -7.17 9.05 -17.24
N LEU A 26 -8.21 8.57 -17.92
CA LEU A 26 -8.13 8.21 -19.35
C LEU A 26 -8.80 9.22 -20.29
N GLY A 27 -9.57 10.18 -19.75
CA GLY A 27 -10.31 11.16 -20.54
C GLY A 27 -9.45 12.25 -21.19
N SER A 28 -8.21 12.44 -20.72
CA SER A 28 -7.28 13.41 -21.29
C SER A 28 -5.81 13.01 -21.09
N PRO A 29 -4.89 13.36 -22.01
CA PRO A 29 -3.47 13.18 -21.79
C PRO A 29 -2.92 14.16 -20.73
N PRO A 30 -1.89 13.77 -19.94
CA PRO A 30 -1.29 12.44 -19.89
C PRO A 30 -2.22 11.43 -19.22
N LYS A 31 -2.29 10.20 -19.76
CA LYS A 31 -3.19 9.17 -19.27
C LYS A 31 -2.64 8.48 -18.03
N SER A 32 -3.49 8.25 -17.04
CA SER A 32 -3.13 7.53 -15.82
C SER A 32 -4.28 6.71 -15.25
N LEU A 33 -3.95 5.74 -14.39
CA LEU A 33 -4.90 4.96 -13.60
C LEU A 33 -4.39 4.87 -12.16
N PRO A 34 -5.23 5.09 -11.14
CA PRO A 34 -4.82 4.93 -9.75
C PRO A 34 -4.40 3.48 -9.43
N PRO A 35 -3.30 3.27 -8.68
CA PRO A 35 -2.76 1.93 -8.41
C PRO A 35 -3.68 1.07 -7.54
N LYS A 36 -4.64 1.65 -6.82
CA LYS A 36 -5.62 0.88 -6.03
C LYS A 36 -6.43 -0.12 -6.87
N TRP A 37 -6.59 0.15 -8.17
CA TRP A 37 -7.29 -0.74 -9.11
C TRP A 37 -6.42 -1.91 -9.61
N LEU A 38 -5.15 -1.99 -9.21
CA LEU A 38 -4.30 -3.15 -9.43
C LEU A 38 -4.66 -4.33 -8.50
N TYR A 39 -5.38 -4.08 -7.40
CA TYR A 39 -5.59 -5.02 -6.29
C TYR A 39 -7.01 -5.63 -6.27
N ASP A 40 -7.52 -6.09 -7.42
CA ASP A 40 -8.60 -7.08 -7.39
C ASP A 40 -8.07 -8.45 -6.90
N ALA A 41 -8.91 -9.47 -6.77
CA ALA A 41 -8.48 -10.77 -6.24
C ALA A 41 -7.26 -11.34 -6.97
N ARG A 42 -7.23 -11.29 -8.31
CA ARG A 42 -6.07 -11.76 -9.10
C ARG A 42 -4.86 -10.85 -8.94
N GLY A 43 -5.09 -9.55 -8.86
CA GLY A 43 -4.06 -8.55 -8.59
C GLY A 43 -3.35 -8.79 -7.27
N SER A 44 -4.10 -9.07 -6.21
CA SER A 44 -3.54 -9.43 -4.89
C SER A 44 -2.71 -10.70 -4.95
N GLU A 45 -3.18 -11.76 -5.63
CA GLU A 45 -2.38 -12.98 -5.84
C GLU A 45 -1.05 -12.69 -6.57
N LEU A 46 -1.11 -11.89 -7.64
CA LEU A 46 0.08 -11.49 -8.40
C LEU A 46 1.04 -10.67 -7.53
N PHE A 47 0.53 -9.79 -6.66
CA PHE A 47 1.37 -9.05 -5.73
C PHE A 47 2.05 -9.96 -4.71
N GLU A 48 1.36 -10.97 -4.18
CA GLU A 48 1.96 -11.98 -3.30
C GLU A 48 3.08 -12.75 -4.04
N GLU A 49 2.88 -13.12 -5.31
CA GLU A 49 3.92 -13.69 -6.17
C GLU A 49 5.12 -12.72 -6.32
N ILE A 50 4.87 -11.42 -6.54
CA ILE A 50 5.91 -10.37 -6.62
C ILE A 50 6.77 -10.35 -5.35
N THR A 51 6.15 -10.45 -4.17
CA THR A 51 6.89 -10.38 -2.91
C THR A 51 7.93 -11.50 -2.72
N ALA A 52 7.77 -12.61 -3.45
CA ALA A 52 8.67 -13.75 -3.42
C ALA A 52 9.80 -13.68 -4.47
N LEU A 53 9.71 -12.77 -5.46
CA LEU A 53 10.68 -12.67 -6.55
C LEU A 53 12.09 -12.30 -6.07
N PRO A 54 13.16 -12.88 -6.65
CA PRO A 54 14.52 -12.57 -6.24
C PRO A 54 14.88 -11.09 -6.46
N GLU A 55 14.32 -10.43 -7.46
CA GLU A 55 14.54 -9.01 -7.75
C GLU A 55 13.80 -8.08 -6.77
N TYR A 56 12.63 -8.49 -6.27
CA TYR A 56 11.81 -7.70 -5.36
C TYR A 56 12.31 -7.80 -3.91
N TYR A 57 13.34 -7.02 -3.58
CA TYR A 57 13.90 -6.99 -2.23
C TYR A 57 13.01 -6.36 -1.12
N PRO A 58 12.07 -5.41 -1.37
CA PRO A 58 11.44 -4.65 -0.29
C PRO A 58 10.85 -5.49 0.84
N THR A 59 10.06 -6.52 0.50
CA THR A 59 9.43 -7.40 1.50
C THR A 59 10.45 -8.13 2.37
N ARG A 60 11.56 -8.60 1.79
CA ARG A 60 12.62 -9.31 2.52
C ARG A 60 13.43 -8.36 3.40
N ALA A 61 13.78 -7.18 2.88
CA ALA A 61 14.52 -6.15 3.62
C ALA A 61 13.70 -5.64 4.81
N GLU A 62 12.43 -5.32 4.62
CA GLU A 62 11.56 -4.90 5.73
C GLU A 62 11.41 -6.00 6.80
N ARG A 63 11.24 -7.25 6.38
CA ARG A 63 11.14 -8.40 7.30
C ARG A 63 12.42 -8.64 8.10
N GLU A 64 13.59 -8.40 7.50
CA GLU A 64 14.88 -8.45 8.19
C GLU A 64 14.92 -7.46 9.36
N ILE A 65 14.50 -6.21 9.11
CA ILE A 65 14.42 -5.17 10.14
C ILE A 65 13.43 -5.57 11.23
N LEU A 66 12.22 -6.01 10.86
CA LEU A 66 11.21 -6.43 11.83
C LEU A 66 11.74 -7.54 12.74
N ARG A 67 12.32 -8.60 12.17
CA ARG A 67 12.89 -9.71 12.98
C ARG A 67 13.95 -9.22 13.96
N ALA A 68 14.76 -8.25 13.59
CA ALA A 68 15.80 -7.70 14.45
C ALA A 68 15.28 -6.69 15.50
N ARG A 69 14.11 -6.06 15.26
CA ARG A 69 13.67 -4.87 16.01
C ARG A 69 12.31 -5.00 16.69
N VAL A 70 11.50 -6.03 16.42
CA VAL A 70 10.13 -6.13 16.96
C VAL A 70 10.05 -6.07 18.48
N ASP A 71 10.97 -6.70 19.23
CA ASP A 71 10.98 -6.60 20.70
C ASP A 71 11.35 -5.19 21.18
N SER A 72 12.23 -4.48 20.45
CA SER A 72 12.52 -3.07 20.74
C SER A 72 11.31 -2.19 20.45
N ILE A 73 10.63 -2.40 19.33
CA ILE A 73 9.40 -1.69 18.96
C ILE A 73 8.32 -1.92 20.02
N ALA A 74 8.11 -3.16 20.45
CA ALA A 74 7.15 -3.50 21.50
C ALA A 74 7.50 -2.82 22.83
N ALA A 75 8.77 -2.84 23.24
CA ALA A 75 9.23 -2.19 24.46
C ALA A 75 9.10 -0.66 24.44
N ILE A 76 9.41 -0.02 23.30
CA ILE A 76 9.32 1.44 23.13
C ILE A 76 7.86 1.89 23.15
N THR A 77 7.01 1.18 22.41
CA THR A 77 5.64 1.64 22.16
C THR A 77 4.68 1.24 23.25
N GLY A 78 4.88 0.06 23.86
CA GLY A 78 3.95 -0.52 24.82
C GLY A 78 2.52 -0.59 24.28
N ALA A 79 2.36 -0.70 22.96
CA ALA A 79 1.09 -0.54 22.30
C ALA A 79 0.11 -1.63 22.76
N ARG A 80 -1.12 -1.21 23.06
CA ARG A 80 -2.23 -2.12 23.41
C ARG A 80 -3.07 -2.46 22.18
N THR A 81 -3.09 -1.55 21.22
CA THR A 81 -3.79 -1.72 19.96
C THR A 81 -2.83 -1.59 18.79
N LEU A 82 -2.78 -2.59 17.93
CA LEU A 82 -2.06 -2.54 16.66
C LEU A 82 -3.07 -2.29 15.53
N VAL A 83 -2.94 -1.17 14.81
CA VAL A 83 -3.76 -0.85 13.65
C VAL A 83 -2.89 -1.02 12.40
N GLU A 84 -3.24 -1.91 11.48
CA GLU A 84 -2.49 -2.09 10.23
C GLU A 84 -3.26 -1.50 9.06
N LEU A 85 -2.63 -0.57 8.33
CA LEU A 85 -3.17 0.01 7.11
C LEU A 85 -2.67 -0.76 5.88
N GLY A 86 -3.58 -1.29 5.07
CA GLY A 86 -3.25 -2.12 3.91
C GLY A 86 -2.71 -3.48 4.33
N SER A 87 -3.49 -4.22 5.11
CA SER A 87 -3.03 -5.43 5.80
C SER A 87 -2.60 -6.58 4.87
N GLY A 88 -3.15 -6.70 3.66
CA GLY A 88 -2.81 -7.80 2.76
C GLY A 88 -2.88 -9.17 3.46
N SER A 89 -1.82 -9.97 3.36
CA SER A 89 -1.68 -11.27 4.05
C SER A 89 -1.28 -11.19 5.53
N SER A 90 -0.92 -10.00 6.05
CA SER A 90 -0.49 -9.74 7.44
C SER A 90 0.68 -10.60 7.96
N GLU A 91 1.44 -11.28 7.10
CA GLU A 91 2.56 -12.15 7.50
C GLU A 91 3.66 -11.38 8.29
N LYS A 92 3.96 -10.16 7.88
CA LYS A 92 4.91 -9.27 8.58
C LYS A 92 4.35 -8.83 9.93
N THR A 93 3.05 -8.63 10.00
CA THR A 93 2.31 -8.11 11.17
C THR A 93 2.31 -9.10 12.31
N ARG A 94 2.28 -10.40 12.00
CA ARG A 94 2.47 -11.47 13.01
C ARG A 94 3.72 -11.26 13.86
N LEU A 95 4.82 -10.77 13.29
CA LEU A 95 6.05 -10.47 14.06
C LEU A 95 5.83 -9.39 15.13
N LEU A 96 5.03 -8.37 14.82
CA LEU A 96 4.67 -7.29 15.74
C LEU A 96 3.65 -7.75 16.78
N LEU A 97 2.63 -8.51 16.35
CA LEU A 97 1.64 -9.10 17.24
C LEU A 97 2.30 -10.02 18.27
N ASP A 98 3.19 -10.91 17.83
CA ASP A 98 3.92 -11.82 18.70
C ASP A 98 4.79 -11.07 19.71
N ALA A 99 5.47 -10.00 19.28
CA ALA A 99 6.30 -9.19 20.17
C ALA A 99 5.46 -8.46 21.23
N LEU A 100 4.39 -7.75 20.84
CA LEU A 100 3.50 -7.07 21.78
C LEU A 100 2.83 -8.04 22.74
N ARG A 101 2.48 -9.25 22.27
CA ARG A 101 1.94 -10.33 23.11
C ARG A 101 2.96 -10.85 24.10
N ARG A 102 4.21 -11.12 23.68
CA ARG A 102 5.31 -11.52 24.60
C ARG A 102 5.59 -10.47 25.66
N HIS A 103 5.45 -9.19 25.31
CA HIS A 103 5.59 -8.07 26.23
C HIS A 103 4.33 -7.85 27.11
N GLY A 104 3.25 -8.60 26.90
CA GLY A 104 2.04 -8.56 27.70
C GLY A 104 1.19 -7.30 27.51
N THR A 105 1.36 -6.58 26.39
CA THR A 105 0.62 -5.33 26.15
C THR A 105 -0.52 -5.48 25.15
N LEU A 106 -0.44 -6.43 24.22
CA LEU A 106 -1.40 -6.56 23.11
C LEU A 106 -2.81 -6.94 23.59
N GLU A 107 -3.81 -6.15 23.19
CA GLU A 107 -5.22 -6.38 23.49
C GLU A 107 -6.09 -6.41 22.24
N THR A 108 -5.77 -5.58 21.24
CA THR A 108 -6.60 -5.44 20.04
C THR A 108 -5.75 -5.36 18.78
N PHE A 109 -6.17 -6.04 17.73
CA PHE A 109 -5.67 -5.88 16.37
C PHE A 109 -6.78 -5.33 15.47
N VAL A 110 -6.45 -4.30 14.69
CA VAL A 110 -7.36 -3.62 13.77
C VAL A 110 -6.75 -3.69 12.36
N PRO A 111 -7.05 -4.72 11.56
CA PRO A 111 -6.69 -4.73 10.15
C PRO A 111 -7.60 -3.75 9.39
N PHE A 112 -7.00 -2.92 8.54
CA PHE A 112 -7.70 -1.99 7.67
C PHE A 112 -7.30 -2.26 6.22
N ASP A 113 -8.27 -2.57 5.36
CA ASP A 113 -7.99 -2.91 3.95
C ASP A 113 -9.14 -2.49 3.02
N VAL A 114 -8.83 -2.31 1.74
CA VAL A 114 -9.86 -2.07 0.71
C VAL A 114 -10.58 -3.36 0.31
N SER A 115 -9.92 -4.52 0.49
CA SER A 115 -10.45 -5.83 0.13
C SER A 115 -11.20 -6.49 1.28
N GLU A 116 -12.54 -6.51 1.20
CA GLU A 116 -13.38 -7.18 2.20
C GLU A 116 -13.06 -8.66 2.34
N SER A 117 -12.83 -9.37 1.23
CA SER A 117 -12.55 -10.80 1.24
C SER A 117 -11.21 -11.10 1.92
N ALA A 118 -10.15 -10.37 1.57
CA ALA A 118 -8.83 -10.56 2.18
C ALA A 118 -8.88 -10.25 3.68
N LEU A 119 -9.56 -9.18 4.07
CA LEU A 119 -9.70 -8.80 5.47
C LEU A 119 -10.50 -9.83 6.27
N ARG A 120 -11.58 -10.40 5.73
CA ARG A 120 -12.35 -11.48 6.37
C ARG A 120 -11.51 -12.74 6.57
N GLU A 121 -10.73 -13.13 5.57
CA GLU A 121 -9.84 -14.28 5.64
C GLU A 121 -8.73 -14.08 6.69
N ALA A 122 -8.04 -12.94 6.63
CA ALA A 122 -7.01 -12.56 7.59
C ALA A 122 -7.56 -12.50 9.02
N ALA A 123 -8.71 -11.86 9.23
CA ALA A 123 -9.35 -11.77 10.54
C ALA A 123 -9.74 -13.16 11.10
N SER A 124 -10.22 -14.07 10.25
CA SER A 124 -10.54 -15.44 10.64
C SER A 124 -9.29 -16.22 11.06
N ALA A 125 -8.20 -16.12 10.29
CA ALA A 125 -6.93 -16.78 10.62
C ALA A 125 -6.34 -16.24 11.93
N LEU A 126 -6.29 -14.91 12.08
CA LEU A 126 -5.73 -14.24 13.26
C LEU A 126 -6.52 -14.53 14.53
N THR A 127 -7.84 -14.69 14.43
CA THR A 127 -8.67 -15.10 15.57
C THR A 127 -8.29 -16.50 16.09
N GLY A 128 -7.84 -17.39 15.20
CA GLY A 128 -7.32 -18.72 15.57
C GLY A 128 -5.93 -18.65 16.19
N ASP A 129 -5.03 -17.85 15.59
CA ASP A 129 -3.63 -17.71 16.02
C ASP A 129 -3.49 -16.96 17.35
N TYR A 130 -4.38 -15.99 17.60
CA TYR A 130 -4.37 -15.09 18.76
C TYR A 130 -5.73 -15.10 19.49
N PRO A 131 -6.08 -16.19 20.21
CA PRO A 131 -7.41 -16.36 20.81
C PRO A 131 -7.70 -15.37 21.95
N ASP A 132 -6.66 -14.72 22.48
CA ASP A 132 -6.64 -13.81 23.62
C ASP A 132 -6.75 -12.32 23.23
N ILE A 133 -6.74 -11.98 21.94
CA ILE A 133 -6.86 -10.58 21.47
C ILE A 133 -8.20 -10.35 20.77
N ALA A 134 -8.69 -9.12 20.82
CA ALA A 134 -9.83 -8.70 20.01
C ALA A 134 -9.38 -8.39 18.58
N VAL A 135 -10.12 -8.87 17.57
CA VAL A 135 -9.90 -8.52 16.17
C VAL A 135 -11.08 -7.70 15.67
N HIS A 136 -10.81 -6.46 15.26
CA HIS A 136 -11.81 -5.53 14.72
C HIS A 136 -11.34 -5.02 13.35
N GLY A 137 -11.82 -5.64 12.29
CA GLY A 137 -11.47 -5.25 10.92
C GLY A 137 -12.29 -4.08 10.39
N VAL A 138 -11.68 -3.27 9.54
CA VAL A 138 -12.31 -2.13 8.86
C VAL A 138 -12.06 -2.21 7.36
N VAL A 139 -13.13 -2.38 6.58
CA VAL A 139 -13.05 -2.32 5.11
C VAL A 139 -13.25 -0.87 4.66
N GLY A 140 -12.19 -0.25 4.14
CA GLY A 140 -12.16 1.16 3.81
C GLY A 140 -10.99 1.57 2.89
N ASP A 141 -11.09 2.74 2.29
CA ASP A 141 -9.96 3.42 1.64
C ASP A 141 -9.22 4.28 2.67
N PHE A 142 -7.93 4.02 2.92
CA PHE A 142 -7.15 4.72 3.95
C PHE A 142 -6.85 6.18 3.58
N THR A 143 -7.14 6.61 2.37
CA THR A 143 -7.03 8.03 1.97
C THR A 143 -8.28 8.83 2.34
N GLU A 144 -9.38 8.15 2.69
CA GLU A 144 -10.69 8.77 2.96
C GLU A 144 -11.29 8.38 4.32
N HIS A 145 -11.04 7.16 4.80
CA HIS A 145 -11.82 6.53 5.87
C HIS A 145 -11.04 6.31 7.19
N LEU A 146 -9.85 6.89 7.35
CA LEU A 146 -9.06 6.75 8.59
C LEU A 146 -9.80 7.25 9.84
N ALA A 147 -10.65 8.26 9.70
CA ALA A 147 -11.50 8.76 10.78
C ALA A 147 -12.55 7.73 11.29
N LEU A 148 -12.75 6.62 10.56
CA LEU A 148 -13.66 5.54 10.93
C LEU A 148 -12.97 4.43 11.73
N LEU A 149 -11.67 4.54 12.02
CA LEU A 149 -10.98 3.59 12.88
C LEU A 149 -11.66 3.52 14.26
N PRO A 150 -11.85 2.31 14.82
CA PRO A 150 -12.50 2.15 16.11
C PRO A 150 -11.69 2.85 17.21
N ALA A 151 -12.41 3.39 18.19
CA ALA A 151 -11.78 3.96 19.37
C ALA A 151 -11.08 2.84 20.15
N ALA A 152 -9.78 3.00 20.37
CA ALA A 152 -8.97 2.01 21.08
C ALA A 152 -7.85 2.71 21.89
N PRO A 153 -7.38 2.10 22.99
CA PRO A 153 -6.33 2.69 23.81
C PRO A 153 -4.93 2.41 23.24
N ALA A 154 -4.00 3.34 23.46
CA ALA A 154 -2.56 3.18 23.25
C ALA A 154 -2.23 2.53 21.90
N ARG A 155 -2.66 3.18 20.81
CA ARG A 155 -2.50 2.68 19.45
C ARG A 155 -1.08 2.82 18.94
N MET A 156 -0.68 1.83 18.14
CA MET A 156 0.35 1.96 17.14
C MET A 156 -0.28 1.70 15.77
N VAL A 157 -0.34 2.73 14.94
CA VAL A 157 -0.68 2.59 13.52
C VAL A 157 0.56 2.13 12.77
N VAL A 158 0.44 1.09 11.97
CA VAL A 158 1.51 0.54 11.16
C VAL A 158 1.15 0.66 9.69
N PHE A 159 2.10 1.17 8.91
CA PHE A 159 1.98 1.24 7.47
C PHE A 159 3.28 0.75 6.83
N LEU A 160 3.24 -0.49 6.36
CA LEU A 160 4.42 -1.27 5.96
C LEU A 160 4.52 -1.39 4.44
N GLY A 161 5.56 -2.06 3.95
CA GLY A 161 5.73 -2.44 2.55
C GLY A 161 6.21 -1.31 1.64
N GLY A 162 6.39 -0.10 2.16
CA GLY A 162 6.73 1.06 1.34
C GLY A 162 5.54 1.62 0.56
N THR A 163 4.31 1.19 0.88
CA THR A 163 3.07 1.60 0.20
C THR A 163 2.82 3.12 0.28
N ILE A 164 3.37 3.80 1.28
CA ILE A 164 3.36 5.28 1.34
C ILE A 164 4.04 5.92 0.12
N GLY A 165 4.95 5.19 -0.54
CA GLY A 165 5.60 5.62 -1.77
C GLY A 165 4.67 5.69 -2.97
N ASN A 166 3.47 5.10 -2.89
CA ASN A 166 2.48 5.12 -3.98
C ASN A 166 1.67 6.43 -4.02
N LEU A 167 1.90 7.32 -3.05
CA LEU A 167 1.23 8.61 -2.95
C LEU A 167 2.14 9.72 -3.46
N TYR A 168 1.60 10.65 -4.24
CA TYR A 168 2.30 11.88 -4.61
C TYR A 168 2.60 12.72 -3.34
N PRO A 169 3.58 13.64 -3.38
CA PRO A 169 3.97 14.42 -2.19
C PRO A 169 2.80 15.08 -1.44
N ASP A 170 1.87 15.72 -2.14
CA ASP A 170 0.71 16.38 -1.51
C ASP A 170 -0.27 15.38 -0.89
N GLU A 171 -0.49 14.24 -1.57
CA GLU A 171 -1.34 13.15 -1.08
C GLU A 171 -0.73 12.49 0.15
N ARG A 172 0.58 12.26 0.14
CA ARG A 172 1.33 11.69 1.26
C ARG A 172 1.30 12.62 2.47
N ALA A 173 1.48 13.92 2.26
CA ALA A 173 1.37 14.92 3.32
C ALA A 173 -0.05 14.95 3.92
N LYS A 174 -1.08 14.88 3.08
CA LYS A 174 -2.48 14.77 3.53
C LYS A 174 -2.70 13.48 4.32
N PHE A 175 -2.23 12.34 3.81
CA PHE A 175 -2.34 11.04 4.46
C PHE A 175 -1.67 11.04 5.84
N LEU A 176 -0.43 11.51 5.95
CA LEU A 176 0.28 11.56 7.24
C LEU A 176 -0.44 12.45 8.25
N ARG A 177 -1.00 13.60 7.83
CA ARG A 177 -1.84 14.43 8.70
C ARG A 177 -3.11 13.71 9.13
N SER A 178 -3.79 13.00 8.23
CA SER A 178 -4.97 12.20 8.60
C SER A 178 -4.62 11.09 9.59
N VAL A 179 -3.49 10.39 9.41
CA VAL A 179 -3.01 9.43 10.41
C VAL A 179 -2.75 10.13 11.75
N ARG A 180 -2.09 11.29 11.74
CA ARG A 180 -1.87 12.08 12.97
C ARG A 180 -3.17 12.42 13.67
N GLU A 181 -4.19 12.87 12.94
CA GLU A 181 -5.51 13.25 13.49
C GLU A 181 -6.23 12.06 14.12
N THR A 182 -5.99 10.84 13.64
CA THR A 182 -6.55 9.65 14.29
C THR A 182 -5.89 9.36 15.62
N LEU A 183 -4.64 9.74 15.84
CA LEU A 183 -3.83 9.39 17.02
C LEU A 183 -3.92 10.44 18.14
N ARG A 184 -3.93 9.97 19.38
CA ARG A 184 -3.78 10.83 20.57
C ARG A 184 -2.30 11.14 20.80
N PRO A 185 -1.96 12.28 21.45
CA PRO A 185 -0.58 12.54 21.85
C PRO A 185 0.02 11.37 22.62
N GLY A 186 1.23 10.95 22.22
CA GLY A 186 1.92 9.79 22.80
C GLY A 186 1.64 8.44 22.14
N GLU A 187 0.66 8.35 21.24
CA GLU A 187 0.46 7.15 20.41
C GLU A 187 1.43 7.13 19.21
N TRP A 188 1.51 6.00 18.51
CA TRP A 188 2.65 5.68 17.66
C TRP A 188 2.29 5.47 16.19
N LEU A 189 3.23 5.83 15.32
CA LEU A 189 3.27 5.46 13.91
C LEU A 189 4.55 4.64 13.66
N LEU A 190 4.39 3.43 13.13
CA LEU A 190 5.47 2.64 12.54
C LEU A 190 5.33 2.68 11.02
N LEU A 191 6.32 3.24 10.34
CA LEU A 191 6.27 3.50 8.91
C LEU A 191 7.44 2.84 8.18
N GLY A 192 7.12 2.02 7.18
CA GLY A 192 8.06 1.44 6.23
C GLY A 192 8.30 2.33 5.02
N THR A 193 9.56 2.61 4.72
CA THR A 193 9.97 3.43 3.57
C THR A 193 11.10 2.76 2.81
N ASP A 194 10.90 2.56 1.51
CA ASP A 194 11.94 2.05 0.62
C ASP A 194 12.91 3.17 0.24
N LEU A 195 14.22 2.96 0.38
CA LEU A 195 15.21 4.04 0.29
C LEU A 195 15.70 4.30 -1.14
N VAL A 196 16.22 5.49 -1.40
CA VAL A 196 16.94 5.76 -2.66
C VAL A 196 18.21 4.90 -2.72
N LYS A 197 18.44 4.23 -3.84
CA LYS A 197 19.58 3.34 -4.09
C LYS A 197 19.87 3.24 -5.59
N ASP A 198 20.77 2.33 -5.98
CA ASP A 198 21.10 2.07 -7.39
C ASP A 198 19.85 1.94 -8.28
N PRO A 199 19.68 2.81 -9.30
CA PRO A 199 18.55 2.75 -10.22
C PRO A 199 18.44 1.45 -11.02
N GLY A 200 19.53 0.71 -11.21
CA GLY A 200 19.49 -0.63 -11.81
C GLY A 200 18.72 -1.62 -10.92
N THR A 201 19.03 -1.62 -9.64
CA THR A 201 18.36 -2.43 -8.61
C THR A 201 16.90 -2.04 -8.47
N LEU A 202 16.59 -0.75 -8.44
CA LEU A 202 15.22 -0.27 -8.38
C LEU A 202 14.41 -0.69 -9.61
N ARG A 203 14.97 -0.56 -10.82
CA ARG A 203 14.24 -0.99 -12.04
C ARG A 203 13.97 -2.48 -12.07
N ARG A 204 14.98 -3.32 -11.77
CA ARG A 204 14.80 -4.79 -11.75
C ARG A 204 13.75 -5.24 -10.75
N ALA A 205 13.62 -4.56 -9.61
CA ALA A 205 12.57 -4.88 -8.65
C ALA A 205 11.16 -4.68 -9.23
N TYR A 206 10.97 -3.86 -10.25
CA TYR A 206 9.66 -3.60 -10.88
C TYR A 206 9.57 -4.12 -12.31
N ASP A 207 10.57 -4.84 -12.80
CA ASP A 207 10.67 -5.40 -14.15
C ASP A 207 11.44 -6.72 -14.06
N ASP A 208 10.83 -7.67 -13.36
CA ASP A 208 11.40 -8.98 -13.06
C ASP A 208 11.49 -9.86 -14.31
N GLU A 209 12.49 -10.75 -14.35
CA GLU A 209 12.73 -11.62 -15.52
C GLU A 209 11.60 -12.62 -15.77
N GLN A 210 10.80 -12.92 -14.74
CA GLN A 210 9.67 -13.85 -14.82
C GLN A 210 8.40 -13.21 -15.40
N GLY A 211 8.37 -11.88 -15.55
CA GLY A 211 7.23 -11.13 -16.10
C GLY A 211 6.03 -11.05 -15.17
N VAL A 212 6.17 -11.35 -13.88
CA VAL A 212 5.06 -11.33 -12.92
C VAL A 212 4.59 -9.90 -12.69
N THR A 213 5.51 -8.94 -12.54
CA THR A 213 5.17 -7.51 -12.40
C THR A 213 4.53 -6.95 -13.66
N ALA A 214 4.89 -7.47 -14.83
CA ALA A 214 4.26 -7.09 -16.08
C ALA A 214 2.79 -7.55 -16.14
N GLU A 215 2.50 -8.78 -15.72
CA GLU A 215 1.12 -9.27 -15.64
C GLU A 215 0.31 -8.57 -14.54
N PHE A 216 0.93 -8.28 -13.39
CA PHE A 216 0.32 -7.44 -12.35
C PHE A 216 -0.08 -6.07 -12.89
N ASN A 217 0.81 -5.40 -13.61
CA ASN A 217 0.52 -4.09 -14.20
C ASN A 217 -0.63 -4.18 -15.21
N ARG A 218 -0.59 -5.17 -16.12
CA ARG A 218 -1.64 -5.39 -17.13
C ARG A 218 -2.98 -5.76 -16.53
N ASN A 219 -3.02 -6.30 -15.31
CA ASN A 219 -4.25 -6.71 -14.65
C ASN A 219 -5.26 -5.57 -14.54
N VAL A 220 -4.81 -4.32 -14.35
CA VAL A 220 -5.73 -3.17 -14.29
C VAL A 220 -6.59 -3.05 -15.56
N LEU A 221 -6.04 -3.36 -16.74
CA LEU A 221 -6.83 -3.33 -17.98
C LEU A 221 -7.88 -4.46 -18.01
N ARG A 222 -7.58 -5.62 -17.39
CA ARG A 222 -8.54 -6.73 -17.23
C ARG A 222 -9.66 -6.36 -16.27
N VAL A 223 -9.34 -5.64 -15.19
CA VAL A 223 -10.32 -5.06 -14.28
C VAL A 223 -11.25 -4.11 -15.04
N LEU A 224 -10.70 -3.18 -15.83
CA LEU A 224 -11.51 -2.26 -16.63
C LEU A 224 -12.39 -2.99 -17.66
N ASN A 225 -11.87 -4.01 -18.33
CA ASN A 225 -12.65 -4.81 -19.27
C ASN A 225 -13.83 -5.52 -18.58
N ARG A 226 -13.60 -6.08 -17.39
CA ARG A 226 -14.62 -6.80 -16.63
C ARG A 226 -15.65 -5.88 -15.97
N GLU A 227 -15.20 -4.85 -15.27
CA GLU A 227 -16.06 -3.99 -14.43
C GLU A 227 -16.77 -2.89 -15.21
N LEU A 228 -16.15 -2.40 -16.30
CA LEU A 228 -16.68 -1.28 -17.10
C LEU A 228 -17.06 -1.69 -18.53
N GLY A 229 -16.89 -2.97 -18.89
CA GLY A 229 -17.13 -3.46 -20.24
C GLY A 229 -16.15 -2.91 -21.27
N ALA A 230 -14.97 -2.44 -20.83
CA ALA A 230 -13.95 -1.94 -21.75
C ALA A 230 -13.44 -3.04 -22.69
N ASP A 231 -12.88 -2.65 -23.83
CA ASP A 231 -12.36 -3.56 -24.86
C ASP A 231 -10.84 -3.44 -25.07
N PHE A 232 -10.08 -3.19 -23.99
CA PHE A 232 -8.62 -3.19 -24.08
C PHE A 232 -8.09 -4.54 -24.59
N ASP A 233 -7.34 -4.53 -25.71
CA ASP A 233 -6.48 -5.65 -26.10
C ASP A 233 -5.24 -5.67 -25.20
N VAL A 234 -5.37 -6.26 -24.02
CA VAL A 234 -4.33 -6.25 -22.98
C VAL A 234 -2.97 -6.77 -23.47
N ALA A 235 -2.96 -7.73 -24.39
CA ALA A 235 -1.72 -8.29 -24.94
C ALA A 235 -0.96 -7.26 -25.80
N SER A 236 -1.62 -6.22 -26.28
CA SER A 236 -0.98 -5.15 -27.05
C SER A 236 -0.25 -4.12 -26.18
N PHE A 237 -0.33 -4.19 -24.85
CA PHE A 237 0.34 -3.25 -23.94
C PHE A 237 1.64 -3.85 -23.39
N ALA A 238 2.75 -3.15 -23.58
CA ALA A 238 4.04 -3.48 -22.96
C ALA A 238 4.12 -2.87 -21.56
N HIS A 239 4.53 -3.67 -20.58
CA HIS A 239 4.93 -3.14 -19.27
C HIS A 239 6.24 -2.35 -19.40
N VAL A 240 6.34 -1.21 -18.72
CA VAL A 240 7.54 -0.39 -18.66
C VAL A 240 7.75 0.09 -17.22
N ALA A 241 8.87 -0.28 -16.61
CA ALA A 241 9.34 0.29 -15.34
C ALA A 241 10.43 1.35 -15.59
N ARG A 242 10.21 2.58 -15.11
CA ARG A 242 11.14 3.70 -15.30
C ARG A 242 11.55 4.29 -13.96
N TRP A 243 12.85 4.50 -13.77
CA TRP A 243 13.33 5.38 -12.71
C TRP A 243 13.23 6.85 -13.16
N ASN A 244 12.49 7.65 -12.41
CA ASN A 244 12.49 9.10 -12.53
C ASN A 244 13.46 9.66 -11.47
N GLY A 245 14.65 10.06 -11.92
CA GLY A 245 15.69 10.59 -11.03
C GLY A 245 15.47 12.03 -10.56
N ALA A 246 14.54 12.78 -11.18
CA ALA A 246 14.21 14.14 -10.73
C ALA A 246 13.32 14.08 -9.48
N ASP A 247 12.32 13.21 -9.51
CA ASP A 247 11.35 13.05 -8.42
C ASP A 247 11.70 11.92 -7.43
N GLU A 248 12.70 11.10 -7.77
CA GLU A 248 13.18 9.94 -7.01
C GLU A 248 12.12 8.85 -6.80
N TRP A 249 11.45 8.43 -7.87
CA TRP A 249 10.50 7.32 -7.84
C TRP A 249 10.62 6.37 -9.03
N ILE A 250 10.15 5.14 -8.84
CA ILE A 250 9.82 4.26 -9.97
C ILE A 250 8.44 4.64 -10.51
N GLU A 251 8.28 4.58 -11.82
CA GLU A 251 7.00 4.67 -12.53
C GLU A 251 6.75 3.32 -13.21
N MET A 252 5.58 2.74 -12.96
CA MET A 252 5.06 1.65 -13.78
C MET A 252 4.11 2.23 -14.82
N ARG A 253 4.31 1.81 -16.07
CA ARG A 253 3.54 2.29 -17.21
C ARG A 253 3.11 1.13 -18.08
N LEU A 254 1.99 1.31 -18.77
CA LEU A 254 1.53 0.44 -19.85
C LEU A 254 1.67 1.20 -21.17
N ARG A 255 2.56 0.74 -22.03
CA ARG A 255 2.82 1.33 -23.34
C ARG A 255 2.01 0.65 -24.41
N ALA A 256 1.19 1.39 -25.14
CA ALA A 256 0.44 0.87 -26.28
C ALA A 256 1.40 0.42 -27.39
N GLY A 257 1.33 -0.85 -27.80
CA GLY A 257 2.16 -1.41 -28.87
C GLY A 257 1.69 -1.06 -30.29
N ARG A 258 0.49 -0.47 -30.43
CA ARG A 258 -0.07 0.04 -31.68
C ARG A 258 -1.11 1.12 -31.39
N ALA A 259 -1.38 1.95 -32.39
CA ALA A 259 -2.49 2.89 -32.30
C ALA A 259 -3.82 2.13 -32.16
N SER A 260 -4.69 2.57 -31.24
CA SER A 260 -6.00 1.95 -30.99
C SER A 260 -7.00 2.95 -30.43
N GLU A 261 -8.28 2.64 -30.60
CA GLU A 261 -9.39 3.29 -29.89
C GLU A 261 -9.99 2.23 -28.97
N VAL A 262 -10.09 2.55 -27.67
CA VAL A 262 -10.72 1.69 -26.65
C VAL A 262 -12.06 2.29 -26.28
N TRP A 263 -13.10 1.49 -26.35
CA TRP A 263 -14.45 1.85 -25.94
C TRP A 263 -14.74 1.38 -24.51
N ILE A 264 -15.25 2.27 -23.67
CA ILE A 264 -15.63 1.98 -22.29
C ILE A 264 -17.13 2.31 -22.10
N PRO A 265 -18.04 1.35 -22.40
CA PRO A 265 -19.48 1.59 -22.41
C PRO A 265 -20.04 2.08 -21.08
N ALA A 266 -19.55 1.56 -19.94
CA ALA A 266 -20.09 1.91 -18.63
C ALA A 266 -19.93 3.38 -18.23
N ILE A 267 -19.10 4.14 -18.97
CA ILE A 267 -18.88 5.58 -18.77
C ILE A 267 -18.98 6.38 -20.08
N ASP A 268 -19.48 5.80 -21.17
CA ASP A 268 -19.63 6.49 -22.46
C ASP A 268 -18.33 7.21 -22.88
N LEU A 269 -17.18 6.51 -22.78
CA LEU A 269 -15.86 7.07 -23.04
C LEU A 269 -15.12 6.29 -24.14
N ARG A 270 -14.62 7.03 -25.13
CA ARG A 270 -13.64 6.55 -26.10
C ARG A 270 -12.27 7.06 -25.73
N VAL A 271 -11.30 6.16 -25.66
CA VAL A 271 -9.92 6.47 -25.32
C VAL A 271 -9.07 6.22 -26.57
N GLU A 272 -8.58 7.29 -27.19
CA GLU A 272 -7.62 7.20 -28.28
C GLU A 272 -6.20 7.02 -27.72
N LEU A 273 -5.48 6.03 -28.22
CA LEU A 273 -4.09 5.75 -27.86
C LEU A 273 -3.23 5.74 -29.12
N ALA A 274 -2.17 6.55 -29.14
CA ALA A 274 -1.15 6.45 -30.18
C ALA A 274 -0.22 5.24 -29.94
N GLU A 275 0.41 4.73 -31.00
CA GLU A 275 1.49 3.75 -30.85
C GLU A 275 2.62 4.36 -30.01
N GLY A 276 3.06 3.61 -28.99
CA GLY A 276 4.08 4.06 -28.04
C GLY A 276 3.58 4.98 -26.93
N GLU A 277 2.29 5.33 -26.90
CA GLU A 277 1.73 6.15 -25.81
C GLU A 277 1.70 5.36 -24.49
N ASP A 278 2.09 6.03 -23.39
CA ASP A 278 2.12 5.45 -22.05
C ASP A 278 0.85 5.82 -21.26
N ILE A 279 0.31 4.84 -20.53
CA ILE A 279 -0.60 5.03 -19.41
C ILE A 279 0.19 4.82 -18.12
N LEU A 280 0.28 5.83 -17.25
CA LEU A 280 0.90 5.69 -15.93
C LEU A 280 -0.04 4.92 -14.98
N THR A 281 0.42 3.85 -14.36
CA THR A 281 -0.41 3.00 -13.50
C THR A 281 -0.01 3.03 -12.03
N GLU A 282 1.26 3.31 -11.74
CA GLU A 282 1.76 3.43 -10.37
C GLU A 282 3.01 4.30 -10.34
N ILE A 283 3.16 5.09 -9.28
CA ILE A 283 4.45 5.59 -8.84
C ILE A 283 4.87 4.82 -7.59
N SER A 284 6.17 4.67 -7.36
CA SER A 284 6.70 4.19 -6.09
C SER A 284 7.90 5.02 -5.68
N ALA A 285 7.63 6.03 -4.86
CA ALA A 285 8.63 6.94 -4.32
C ALA A 285 9.64 6.22 -3.45
N LYS A 286 10.90 6.64 -3.60
CA LYS A 286 12.03 6.19 -2.80
C LYS A 286 12.51 7.32 -1.94
N PHE A 287 12.92 6.97 -0.73
CA PHE A 287 13.03 7.94 0.35
C PHE A 287 14.48 8.16 0.78
N ARG A 288 14.71 9.37 1.30
CA ARG A 288 15.91 9.73 2.06
C ARG A 288 15.46 10.04 3.48
N ARG A 289 16.31 9.72 4.46
CA ARG A 289 15.96 9.90 5.88
C ARG A 289 15.55 11.34 6.20
N GLU A 290 16.22 12.32 5.61
CA GLU A 290 15.97 13.74 5.83
C GLU A 290 14.57 14.12 5.33
N ARG A 291 14.16 13.61 4.16
CA ARG A 291 12.82 13.83 3.60
C ARG A 291 11.75 13.22 4.49
N VAL A 292 11.92 11.95 4.90
CA VAL A 292 10.97 11.28 5.79
C VAL A 292 10.84 12.03 7.13
N SER A 293 11.98 12.46 7.69
CA SER A 293 11.98 13.22 8.95
C SER A 293 11.22 14.54 8.82
N ALA A 294 11.40 15.27 7.71
CA ALA A 294 10.68 16.51 7.45
C ALA A 294 9.17 16.29 7.27
N GLU A 295 8.80 15.31 6.43
CA GLU A 295 7.38 14.99 6.18
C GLU A 295 6.64 14.54 7.45
N LEU A 296 7.31 13.76 8.31
CA LEU A 296 6.76 13.37 9.62
C LEU A 296 6.60 14.58 10.54
N ALA A 297 7.60 15.44 10.63
CA ALA A 297 7.55 16.65 11.46
C ALA A 297 6.43 17.60 11.02
N ASP A 298 6.30 17.84 9.71
CA ASP A 298 5.24 18.67 9.13
C ASP A 298 3.84 18.09 9.38
N ALA A 299 3.73 16.77 9.52
CA ALA A 299 2.50 16.09 9.88
C ALA A 299 2.25 16.00 11.39
N GLY A 300 3.13 16.52 12.24
CA GLY A 300 2.97 16.52 13.69
C GLY A 300 3.47 15.24 14.39
N PHE A 301 4.49 14.59 13.84
CA PHE A 301 5.15 13.44 14.43
C PHE A 301 6.60 13.72 14.84
N ASP A 302 6.99 13.24 16.02
CA ASP A 302 8.38 13.19 16.46
C ASP A 302 9.02 11.87 16.00
N LEU A 303 9.96 11.91 15.05
CA LEU A 303 10.74 10.72 14.68
C LEU A 303 11.73 10.36 15.78
N LEU A 304 11.55 9.21 16.44
CA LEU A 304 12.39 8.78 17.56
C LEU A 304 13.39 7.69 17.19
N HIS A 305 12.98 6.74 16.33
CA HIS A 305 13.84 5.63 15.92
C HIS A 305 13.81 5.42 14.42
N TRP A 306 14.96 5.01 13.89
CA TRP A 306 15.19 4.72 12.49
C TRP A 306 16.09 3.50 12.40
N TRP A 307 15.60 2.43 11.75
CA TRP A 307 16.38 1.22 11.51
C TRP A 307 16.34 0.87 10.04
N THR A 308 17.48 0.44 9.52
CA THR A 308 17.63 -0.09 8.16
C THR A 308 17.95 -1.58 8.21
N ASP A 309 17.77 -2.26 7.07
CA ASP A 309 18.35 -3.59 6.84
C ASP A 309 19.86 -3.46 6.65
N GLU A 310 20.60 -4.58 6.73
CA GLU A 310 22.06 -4.60 6.66
C GLU A 310 22.64 -3.96 5.39
N ALA A 311 21.84 -3.90 4.31
CA ALA A 311 22.24 -3.31 3.03
C ALA A 311 21.69 -1.89 2.80
N ASP A 312 21.12 -1.24 3.81
CA ASP A 312 20.56 0.11 3.73
C ASP A 312 19.55 0.30 2.58
N ARG A 313 18.73 -0.72 2.32
CA ARG A 313 17.76 -0.72 1.23
C ARG A 313 16.40 -0.20 1.67
N PHE A 314 15.98 -0.52 2.87
CA PHE A 314 14.67 -0.21 3.41
C PHE A 314 14.83 0.36 4.81
N ALA A 315 13.87 1.16 5.26
CA ALA A 315 13.85 1.68 6.62
C ALA A 315 12.50 1.49 7.29
N LEU A 316 12.55 1.18 8.59
CA LEU A 316 11.44 1.35 9.51
C LEU A 316 11.70 2.57 10.40
N SER A 317 10.71 3.45 10.45
CA SER A 317 10.69 4.60 11.35
C SER A 317 9.63 4.41 12.42
N VAL A 318 9.97 4.71 13.68
CA VAL A 318 9.01 4.80 14.78
C VAL A 318 8.92 6.24 15.22
N SER A 319 7.70 6.76 15.10
CA SER A 319 7.40 8.15 15.37
C SER A 319 6.27 8.26 16.37
N ARG A 320 6.38 9.24 17.26
CA ARG A 320 5.36 9.51 18.27
C ARG A 320 4.48 10.67 17.80
N ALA A 321 3.17 10.55 17.96
CA ALA A 321 2.26 11.67 17.75
C ALA A 321 2.61 12.79 18.75
N ALA A 322 3.09 13.93 18.23
CA ALA A 322 3.46 15.09 19.03
C ALA A 322 2.23 15.67 19.76
N SER A 323 2.42 16.55 20.74
CA SER A 323 1.29 17.20 21.44
C SER A 323 0.57 18.22 20.57
#